data_AF-A0A931Z0F8-F1
#
_entry.id   AF-A0A931Z0F8-F1
#
_cell.length_a   1.000
_cell.length_b   1.000
_cell.length_c   1.000
_cell.angle_alpha   90.00
_cell.angle_beta   90.00
_cell.angle_gamma   90.00
#
_symmetry.space_group_name_H-M   'P 1'
#
loop_
_entity.id
_entity.type
_entity.pdbx_description
1 polymer ?
#
loop_
_entity_poly.entity_id
_entity_poly.type
_entity_poly.pdbx_seq_one_letter_code
_entity_poly.pdbx_strand_id
1 'polypeptide(L)'
;MTRPPLVVVLVALLVLALGETGGAVMSRLRPQIERYAAARVAANPRAHGLAGSAEYDDEVRDRAVYAVEAGLSFFHTHGEGMGLVLFFAATLVASVVPGRRARGGLYALLTAGALFPLGYAVYAGAVLELGREAGIALAERWVLTALGSAAILGLAGLAVAIATARDRA
;
A
#
# COMPACT_ATOMS: atom_id res chain seq x y z
N MET A 1 3.56 31.51 6.16
CA MET A 1 3.14 30.11 5.94
C MET A 1 4.36 29.26 5.65
N THR A 2 4.65 28.24 6.46
CA THR A 2 5.72 27.29 6.13
C THR A 2 5.22 26.25 5.14
N ARG A 3 6.06 25.87 4.17
CA ARG A 3 5.72 24.85 3.17
C ARG A 3 6.06 23.45 3.70
N PRO A 4 5.36 22.39 3.24
CA PRO A 4 5.80 21.02 3.49
C PRO A 4 7.18 20.77 2.85
N PRO A 5 8.01 19.86 3.41
CA PRO A 5 9.27 19.49 2.81
C PRO A 5 9.06 18.92 1.40
N LEU A 6 9.91 19.31 0.45
CA LEU A 6 9.80 18.89 -0.95
C LEU A 6 9.78 17.35 -1.10
N VAL A 7 10.59 16.65 -0.30
CA VAL A 7 10.63 15.18 -0.31
C VAL A 7 9.29 14.55 0.02
N VAL A 8 8.51 15.14 0.93
CA VAL A 8 7.18 14.63 1.31
C VAL A 8 6.20 14.82 0.14
N VAL A 9 6.26 15.99 -0.52
CA VAL A 9 5.44 16.27 -1.71
C VAL A 9 5.82 15.33 -2.85
N LEU A 10 7.12 15.09 -3.07
CA LEU A 10 7.59 14.15 -4.09
C LEU A 10 7.06 12.74 -3.83
N VAL A 11 7.13 12.26 -2.59
CA VAL A 11 6.57 10.93 -2.24
C VAL A 11 5.08 10.87 -2.51
N ALA A 12 4.32 11.90 -2.13
CA ALA A 12 2.88 11.96 -2.40
C ALA A 12 2.58 11.85 -3.91
N LEU A 13 3.31 12.59 -4.74
CA LEU A 13 3.17 12.56 -6.19
C LEU A 13 3.58 11.21 -6.80
N LEU A 14 4.66 10.61 -6.31
CA LEU A 14 5.11 9.30 -6.79
C LEU A 14 4.10 8.21 -6.45
N VAL A 15 3.59 8.17 -5.22
CA VAL A 15 2.59 7.19 -4.79
C VAL A 15 1.29 7.35 -5.59
N LEU A 16 0.84 8.59 -5.80
CA LEU A 16 -0.32 8.89 -6.65
C LEU A 16 -0.09 8.42 -8.09
N ALA A 17 1.02 8.79 -8.70
CA ALA A 17 1.34 8.41 -10.08
C ALA A 17 1.46 6.90 -10.25
N LEU A 18 2.03 6.19 -9.27
CA LEU A 18 2.11 4.74 -9.23
C LEU A 18 0.73 4.09 -9.09
N GLY A 19 -0.15 4.64 -8.26
CA GLY A 19 -1.53 4.18 -8.09
C GLY A 19 -2.33 4.28 -9.39
N GLU A 20 -2.32 5.45 -10.02
CA GLU A 20 -2.97 5.73 -11.30
C GLU A 20 -2.43 4.82 -12.42
N THR A 21 -1.10 4.70 -12.50
CA THR A 21 -0.46 3.82 -13.49
C THR A 21 -0.82 2.37 -13.24
N GLY A 22 -0.88 1.94 -11.98
CA GLY A 22 -1.32 0.61 -11.57
C GLY A 22 -2.74 0.31 -12.06
N GLY A 23 -3.68 1.24 -11.85
CA GLY A 23 -5.06 1.11 -12.30
C GLY A 23 -5.17 1.01 -13.82
N ALA A 24 -4.44 1.87 -14.54
CA ALA A 24 -4.39 1.85 -16.00
C ALA A 24 -3.82 0.53 -16.54
N VAL A 25 -2.73 0.04 -15.95
CA VAL A 25 -2.09 -1.25 -16.28
C VAL A 25 -3.06 -2.39 -16.03
N MET A 26 -3.71 -2.44 -14.87
CA MET A 26 -4.68 -3.49 -14.55
C MET A 26 -5.86 -3.50 -15.52
N SER A 27 -6.41 -2.33 -15.86
CA SER A 27 -7.51 -2.24 -16.80
C SER A 27 -7.13 -2.71 -18.21
N ARG A 28 -5.94 -2.32 -18.69
CA ARG A 28 -5.48 -2.62 -20.06
C ARG A 28 -4.92 -4.03 -20.23
N LEU A 29 -4.27 -4.57 -19.19
CA LEU A 29 -3.50 -5.81 -19.25
C LEU A 29 -4.09 -6.92 -18.40
N ARG A 30 -5.35 -6.81 -17.95
CA ARG A 30 -5.98 -7.83 -17.10
C ARG A 30 -5.80 -9.26 -17.63
N PRO A 31 -6.09 -9.59 -18.90
CA PRO A 31 -5.91 -10.96 -19.40
C PRO A 31 -4.44 -11.43 -19.37
N GLN A 32 -3.49 -10.52 -19.55
CA GLN A 32 -2.06 -10.82 -19.48
C GLN A 32 -1.62 -11.07 -18.05
N ILE A 33 -2.11 -10.29 -17.08
CA ILE A 33 -1.82 -10.44 -15.65
C ILE A 33 -2.35 -11.78 -15.16
N GLU A 34 -3.59 -12.12 -15.48
CA GLU A 34 -4.22 -13.39 -15.13
C GLU A 34 -3.42 -14.58 -15.67
N ARG A 35 -3.10 -14.57 -16.98
CA ARG A 35 -2.28 -15.62 -17.60
C ARG A 35 -0.89 -15.74 -16.98
N TYR A 36 -0.25 -14.61 -16.69
CA TYR A 36 1.06 -14.60 -16.04
C TYR A 36 0.99 -15.21 -14.64
N ALA A 37 0.00 -14.79 -13.84
CA ALA A 37 -0.20 -15.32 -12.50
C ALA A 37 -0.48 -16.83 -12.53
N ALA A 38 -1.40 -17.28 -13.39
CA ALA A 38 -1.72 -18.69 -13.53
C ALA A 38 -0.49 -19.53 -13.92
N ALA A 39 0.30 -19.07 -14.89
CA ALA A 39 1.54 -19.73 -15.29
C ALA A 39 2.57 -19.79 -14.15
N ARG A 40 2.72 -18.69 -13.39
CA ARG A 40 3.67 -18.62 -12.28
C ARG A 40 3.29 -19.49 -11.10
N VAL A 41 1.99 -19.60 -10.80
CA VAL A 41 1.42 -20.51 -9.80
C VAL A 41 1.66 -21.96 -10.21
N ALA A 42 1.35 -22.32 -11.47
CA ALA A 42 1.57 -23.66 -11.99
C ALA A 42 3.05 -24.06 -11.99
N ALA A 43 3.96 -23.10 -12.19
CA ALA A 43 5.41 -23.30 -12.13
C ALA A 43 5.94 -23.49 -10.69
N ASN A 44 5.13 -23.27 -9.65
CA ASN A 44 5.55 -23.37 -8.25
C ASN A 44 4.61 -24.25 -7.41
N PRO A 45 4.40 -25.52 -7.79
CA PRO A 45 3.37 -26.37 -7.20
C PRO A 45 3.55 -26.60 -5.70
N ARG A 46 4.79 -26.66 -5.21
CA ARG A 46 5.05 -26.88 -3.77
C ARG A 46 4.63 -25.70 -2.90
N ALA A 47 4.92 -24.47 -3.34
CA ALA A 47 4.54 -23.28 -2.58
C ALA A 47 3.02 -23.11 -2.52
N HIS A 48 2.33 -23.51 -3.58
CA HIS A 48 0.88 -23.41 -3.69
C HIS A 48 0.13 -24.67 -3.21
N GLY A 49 0.83 -25.74 -2.82
CA GLY A 49 0.20 -26.98 -2.35
C GLY A 49 -0.55 -27.75 -3.43
N LEU A 50 -0.11 -27.66 -4.70
CA LEU A 50 -0.73 -28.34 -5.82
C LEU A 50 -0.46 -29.86 -5.76
N ALA A 51 -1.51 -30.65 -5.87
CA ALA A 51 -1.51 -32.12 -5.78
C ALA A 51 -1.22 -32.80 -7.12
N GLY A 52 -1.28 -32.08 -8.24
CA GLY A 52 -1.05 -32.60 -9.59
C GLY A 52 -2.31 -33.16 -10.27
N SER A 53 -3.48 -33.01 -9.65
CA SER A 53 -4.78 -33.36 -10.21
C SER A 53 -5.57 -32.09 -10.49
N ALA A 54 -6.06 -31.92 -11.72
CA ALA A 54 -6.83 -30.74 -12.12
C ALA A 54 -8.04 -30.50 -11.20
N GLU A 55 -8.78 -31.56 -10.85
CA GLU A 55 -9.97 -31.47 -9.98
C GLU A 55 -9.68 -30.86 -8.60
N TYR A 56 -8.49 -31.08 -8.04
CA TYR A 56 -8.10 -30.53 -6.75
C TYR A 56 -7.33 -29.21 -6.86
N ASP A 57 -6.62 -29.00 -7.96
CA ASP A 57 -5.70 -27.89 -8.14
C ASP A 57 -6.37 -26.62 -8.70
N ASP A 58 -7.48 -26.76 -9.41
CA ASP A 58 -8.14 -25.63 -10.08
C ASP A 58 -8.60 -24.56 -9.07
N GLU A 59 -9.29 -24.97 -8.00
CA GLU A 59 -9.71 -24.01 -6.95
C GLU A 59 -8.51 -23.37 -6.23
N VAL A 60 -7.42 -24.11 -6.04
CA VAL A 60 -6.20 -23.58 -5.40
C VAL A 60 -5.54 -22.55 -6.30
N ARG A 61 -5.44 -22.83 -7.59
CA ARG A 61 -4.90 -21.91 -8.60
C ARG A 61 -5.75 -20.64 -8.71
N ASP A 62 -7.06 -20.78 -8.81
CA ASP A 62 -7.97 -19.64 -8.95
C ASP A 62 -7.89 -18.71 -7.73
N ARG A 63 -7.83 -19.27 -6.52
CA ARG A 63 -7.66 -18.48 -5.29
C ARG A 63 -6.31 -17.77 -5.23
N ALA A 64 -5.25 -18.39 -5.72
CA ALA A 64 -3.92 -17.76 -5.78
C ALA A 64 -3.89 -16.63 -6.82
N VAL A 65 -4.41 -16.86 -8.02
CA VAL A 65 -4.52 -15.85 -9.08
C VAL A 65 -5.37 -14.67 -8.62
N TYR A 66 -6.53 -14.95 -8.02
CA TYR A 66 -7.40 -13.92 -7.46
C TYR A 66 -6.68 -13.09 -6.39
N ALA A 67 -5.91 -13.71 -5.49
CA ALA A 67 -5.16 -12.97 -4.48
C ALA A 67 -4.11 -12.03 -5.11
N VAL A 68 -3.45 -12.44 -6.19
CA VAL A 68 -2.53 -11.56 -6.94
C VAL A 68 -3.27 -10.38 -7.55
N GLU A 69 -4.40 -10.62 -8.22
CA GLU A 69 -5.24 -9.54 -8.77
C GLU A 69 -5.75 -8.59 -7.68
N ALA A 70 -6.17 -9.12 -6.54
CA ALA A 70 -6.62 -8.35 -5.39
C ALA A 70 -5.48 -7.48 -4.82
N GLY A 71 -4.26 -8.03 -4.69
CA GLY A 71 -3.08 -7.26 -4.29
C GLY A 71 -2.79 -6.11 -5.23
N LEU A 72 -2.83 -6.32 -6.54
CA LEU A 72 -2.66 -5.23 -7.51
C LEU A 72 -3.79 -4.19 -7.44
N SER A 73 -5.03 -4.64 -7.23
CA SER A 73 -6.20 -3.78 -7.06
C SER A 73 -6.05 -2.88 -5.83
N PHE A 74 -5.63 -3.46 -4.70
CA PHE A 74 -5.36 -2.72 -3.48
C PHE A 74 -4.18 -1.76 -3.63
N PHE A 75 -3.11 -2.16 -4.32
CA PHE A 75 -1.99 -1.28 -4.63
C PHE A 75 -2.44 -0.01 -5.38
N HIS A 76 -3.22 -0.18 -6.44
CA HIS A 76 -3.72 0.96 -7.24
C HIS A 76 -4.65 1.86 -6.41
N THR A 77 -5.70 1.28 -5.83
CA THR A 77 -6.73 2.04 -5.10
C THR A 77 -6.18 2.78 -3.89
N HIS A 78 -5.29 2.13 -3.11
CA HIS A 78 -4.64 2.78 -1.98
C HIS A 78 -3.55 3.75 -2.43
N GLY A 79 -2.88 3.51 -3.57
CA GLY A 79 -1.90 4.43 -4.15
C GLY A 79 -2.53 5.79 -4.45
N GLU A 80 -3.67 5.78 -5.13
CA GLU A 80 -4.41 7.01 -5.45
C GLU A 80 -4.86 7.75 -4.19
N GLY A 81 -5.47 7.03 -3.24
CA GLY A 81 -5.94 7.62 -2.00
C GLY A 81 -4.82 8.16 -1.12
N MET A 82 -3.76 7.38 -0.88
CA MET A 82 -2.69 7.73 0.06
C MET A 82 -1.80 8.86 -0.44
N GLY A 83 -1.58 8.98 -1.76
CA GLY A 83 -0.88 10.12 -2.33
C GLY A 83 -1.59 11.45 -2.02
N LEU A 84 -2.91 11.49 -2.19
CA LEU A 84 -3.73 12.65 -1.86
C LEU A 84 -3.73 12.93 -0.36
N VAL A 85 -3.95 11.91 0.48
CA VAL A 85 -3.94 12.03 1.94
C VAL A 85 -2.61 12.63 2.42
N LEU A 86 -1.47 12.12 1.94
CA LEU A 86 -0.15 12.65 2.31
C LEU A 86 -0.01 14.12 1.91
N PHE A 87 -0.40 14.47 0.70
CA PHE A 87 -0.27 15.85 0.20
C PHE A 87 -1.07 16.85 1.06
N PHE A 88 -2.34 16.54 1.34
CA PHE A 88 -3.18 17.39 2.18
C PHE A 88 -2.73 17.42 3.64
N ALA A 89 -2.45 16.26 4.23
CA ALA A 89 -1.99 16.16 5.61
C ALA A 89 -0.66 16.91 5.81
N ALA A 90 0.28 16.81 4.87
CA ALA A 90 1.56 17.52 4.95
C ALA A 90 1.38 19.05 4.92
N THR A 91 0.41 19.54 4.15
CA THR A 91 0.04 20.97 4.08
C THR A 91 -0.57 21.43 5.40
N LEU A 92 -1.47 20.63 5.98
CA LEU A 92 -2.04 20.90 7.31
C LEU A 92 -0.95 20.92 8.39
N VAL A 93 -0.07 19.91 8.43
CA VAL A 93 1.08 19.87 9.35
C VAL A 93 1.93 21.13 9.22
N ALA A 94 2.18 21.59 8.00
CA ALA A 94 2.98 22.80 7.77
C ALA A 94 2.30 24.10 8.25
N SER A 95 0.98 24.06 8.42
CA SER A 95 0.15 25.22 8.76
C SER A 95 -0.20 25.29 10.26
N VAL A 96 -0.49 24.14 10.89
CA VAL A 96 -1.04 24.09 12.25
C VAL A 96 -0.05 23.64 13.32
N VAL A 97 1.09 23.04 12.94
CA VAL A 97 2.03 22.45 13.91
C VAL A 97 3.23 23.38 14.10
N PRO A 98 3.35 24.11 15.23
CA PRO A 98 4.42 25.09 15.41
C PRO A 98 5.78 24.45 15.71
N GLY A 99 5.81 23.27 16.34
CA GLY A 99 7.04 22.63 16.80
C GLY A 99 7.80 21.89 15.70
N ARG A 100 9.09 22.22 15.49
CA ARG A 100 9.95 21.55 14.49
C ARG A 100 10.06 20.04 14.69
N ARG A 101 10.19 19.58 15.94
CA ARG A 101 10.27 18.14 16.27
C ARG A 101 8.94 17.43 16.00
N ALA A 102 7.82 18.01 16.43
CA ALA A 102 6.49 17.48 16.18
C ALA A 102 6.18 17.40 14.68
N ARG A 103 6.50 18.44 13.91
CA ARG A 103 6.42 18.43 12.44
C ARG A 103 7.25 17.31 11.84
N GLY A 104 8.50 17.17 12.25
CA GLY A 104 9.39 16.11 11.78
C GLY A 104 8.82 14.72 12.02
N GLY A 105 8.32 14.47 13.24
CA GLY A 105 7.68 13.20 13.59
C GLY A 105 6.42 12.92 12.76
N LEU A 106 5.54 13.92 12.58
CA LEU A 106 4.35 13.77 11.76
C LEU A 106 4.68 13.53 10.29
N TYR A 107 5.65 14.26 9.73
CA TYR A 107 6.09 14.01 8.36
C TYR A 107 6.67 12.60 8.20
N ALA A 108 7.48 12.13 9.16
CA ALA A 108 8.02 10.78 9.11
C ALA A 108 6.91 9.71 9.14
N LEU A 109 5.97 9.81 10.08
CA LEU A 109 4.85 8.88 10.21
C LEU A 109 3.94 8.89 8.97
N LEU A 110 3.54 10.07 8.51
CA LEU A 110 2.67 10.23 7.33
C LEU A 110 3.37 9.75 6.05
N THR A 111 4.66 10.04 5.89
CA THR A 111 5.42 9.60 4.71
C THR A 111 5.60 8.09 4.72
N ALA A 112 5.94 7.49 5.87
CA ALA A 112 5.99 6.05 6.00
C ALA A 112 4.62 5.42 5.72
N GLY A 113 3.56 5.98 6.30
CA GLY A 113 2.19 5.55 6.05
C GLY A 113 1.78 5.63 4.58
N ALA A 114 2.20 6.66 3.86
CA ALA A 114 1.91 6.80 2.44
C ALA A 114 2.56 5.73 1.56
N LEU A 115 3.58 5.01 2.05
CA LEU A 115 4.16 3.87 1.35
C LEU A 115 3.35 2.57 1.53
N PHE A 116 2.31 2.58 2.35
CA PHE A 116 1.41 1.44 2.58
C PHE A 116 0.95 0.73 1.28
N PRO A 117 0.59 1.43 0.19
CA PRO A 117 0.19 0.78 -1.05
C PRO A 117 1.27 -0.13 -1.64
N LEU A 118 2.56 0.21 -1.48
CA LEU A 118 3.67 -0.63 -1.95
C LEU A 118 3.67 -2.00 -1.26
N GLY A 119 3.14 -2.09 -0.05
CA GLY A 119 2.94 -3.36 0.65
C GLY A 119 2.01 -4.31 -0.09
N TYR A 120 1.05 -3.81 -0.87
CA TYR A 120 0.18 -4.64 -1.69
C TYR A 120 0.85 -5.12 -3.00
N ALA A 121 1.84 -4.40 -3.50
CA ALA A 121 2.71 -4.92 -4.57
C ALA A 121 3.59 -6.06 -4.03
N VAL A 122 4.14 -5.90 -2.82
CA VAL A 122 4.87 -6.97 -2.11
C VAL A 122 3.96 -8.16 -1.85
N TYR A 123 2.72 -7.93 -1.40
CA TYR A 123 1.69 -8.95 -1.23
C TYR A 123 1.48 -9.75 -2.52
N ALA A 124 1.23 -9.08 -3.65
CA ALA A 124 0.96 -9.74 -4.92
C ALA A 124 2.16 -10.60 -5.37
N GLY A 125 3.38 -10.07 -5.25
CA GLY A 125 4.60 -10.82 -5.55
C GLY A 125 4.84 -11.99 -4.58
N ALA A 126 4.65 -11.77 -3.28
CA ALA A 126 4.85 -12.80 -2.27
C ALA A 126 3.86 -13.97 -2.43
N VAL A 127 2.61 -13.69 -2.82
CA VAL A 127 1.64 -14.74 -3.14
C VAL A 127 2.15 -15.64 -4.28
N LEU A 128 2.70 -15.06 -5.35
CA LEU A 128 3.24 -15.85 -6.47
C LEU A 128 4.38 -16.78 -6.05
N GLU A 129 5.24 -16.32 -5.15
CA GLU A 129 6.49 -16.98 -4.77
C GLU A 129 6.33 -17.95 -3.59
N LEU A 130 5.53 -17.59 -2.60
CA LEU A 130 5.42 -18.29 -1.32
C LEU A 130 4.10 -19.04 -1.15
N GLY A 131 3.17 -18.90 -2.10
CA GLY A 131 1.80 -19.36 -1.94
C GLY A 131 0.93 -18.30 -1.26
N ARG A 132 -0.39 -18.48 -1.37
CA ARG A 132 -1.38 -17.52 -0.88
C ARG A 132 -1.19 -17.19 0.60
N GLU A 133 -1.33 -18.18 1.47
CA GLU A 133 -1.34 -17.95 2.92
C GLU A 133 -0.01 -17.35 3.43
N ALA A 134 1.12 -17.92 3.02
CA ALA A 134 2.43 -17.45 3.46
C ALA A 134 2.78 -16.07 2.88
N GLY A 135 2.42 -15.83 1.62
CA GLY A 135 2.63 -14.53 0.97
C GLY A 135 1.85 -13.41 1.64
N ILE A 136 0.56 -13.66 1.94
CA ILE A 136 -0.32 -12.73 2.68
C ILE A 136 0.27 -12.44 4.06
N ALA A 137 0.53 -13.49 4.84
CA ALA A 137 1.02 -13.35 6.21
C ALA A 137 2.34 -12.57 6.27
N LEU A 138 3.24 -12.78 5.31
CA LEU A 138 4.49 -12.04 5.22
C LEU A 138 4.25 -10.54 4.97
N ALA A 139 3.43 -10.21 3.97
CA ALA A 139 3.14 -8.82 3.63
C ALA A 139 2.42 -8.11 4.78
N GLU A 140 1.42 -8.76 5.39
CA GLU A 140 0.67 -8.22 6.52
C GLU A 140 1.56 -7.94 7.72
N ARG A 141 2.34 -8.93 8.15
CA ARG A 141 3.13 -8.85 9.37
C ARG A 141 4.26 -7.83 9.26
N TRP A 142 4.97 -7.82 8.14
CA TRP A 142 6.24 -7.09 8.04
C TRP A 142 6.13 -5.76 7.31
N VAL A 143 5.08 -5.56 6.50
CA VAL A 143 4.94 -4.36 5.67
C VAL A 143 3.65 -3.62 6.01
N LEU A 144 2.50 -4.22 5.76
CA LEU A 144 1.21 -3.53 5.84
C LEU A 144 0.89 -3.09 7.27
N THR A 145 1.10 -3.93 8.29
CA THR A 145 0.80 -3.56 9.68
C THR A 145 1.64 -2.37 10.12
N ALA A 146 2.94 -2.37 9.81
CA ALA A 146 3.85 -1.29 10.21
C ALA A 146 3.52 0.03 9.51
N LEU A 147 3.35 0.01 8.19
CA LEU A 147 3.04 1.20 7.40
C LEU A 147 1.62 1.73 7.70
N GLY A 148 0.64 0.84 7.81
CA GLY A 148 -0.73 1.19 8.19
C GLY A 148 -0.80 1.81 9.58
N SER A 149 -0.06 1.25 10.56
CA SER A 149 0.06 1.84 11.89
C SER A 149 0.70 3.23 11.85
N ALA A 150 1.73 3.43 11.02
CA ALA A 150 2.35 4.75 10.84
C ALA A 150 1.36 5.77 10.26
N ALA A 151 0.53 5.37 9.30
CA ALA A 151 -0.53 6.22 8.75
C ALA A 151 -1.54 6.63 9.83
N ILE A 152 -2.04 5.67 10.60
CA ILE A 152 -3.00 5.90 11.69
C ILE A 152 -2.41 6.85 12.74
N LEU A 153 -1.20 6.56 13.22
CA LEU A 153 -0.53 7.39 14.23
C LEU A 153 -0.22 8.80 13.71
N GLY A 154 0.18 8.92 12.44
CA GLY A 154 0.43 10.22 11.79
C GLY A 154 -0.85 11.06 11.68
N LEU A 155 -1.96 10.47 11.25
CA LEU A 155 -3.26 11.16 11.14
C LEU A 155 -3.85 11.50 12.51
N ALA A 156 -3.78 10.58 13.48
CA ALA A 156 -4.23 10.83 14.84
C ALA A 156 -3.41 11.95 15.50
N GLY A 157 -2.09 11.94 15.33
CA GLY A 157 -1.22 13.01 15.81
C GLY A 157 -1.52 14.37 15.18
N LEU A 158 -1.84 14.39 13.87
CA LEU A 158 -2.30 15.62 13.20
C LEU A 158 -3.65 16.10 13.75
N ALA A 159 -4.60 15.20 13.98
CA ALA A 159 -5.90 15.55 14.57
C ALA A 159 -5.75 16.19 15.95
N VAL A 160 -4.89 15.63 16.81
CA VAL A 160 -4.55 16.21 18.12
C VAL A 160 -3.92 17.60 17.97
N ALA A 161 -3.01 17.77 17.01
CA ALA A 161 -2.39 19.08 16.76
C ALA A 161 -3.41 20.13 16.30
N ILE A 162 -4.38 19.75 15.47
CA ILE A 162 -5.47 20.65 15.05
C ILE A 162 -6.36 21.02 16.24
N ALA A 163 -6.76 20.04 17.06
CA ALA A 163 -7.59 20.29 18.24
C ALA A 163 -6.90 21.26 19.21
N THR A 164 -5.64 21.00 19.55
CA THR A 164 -4.86 21.84 20.47
C THR A 164 -4.50 23.22 19.91
N ALA A 165 -4.46 23.39 18.59
CA ALA A 165 -4.28 24.69 17.97
C ALA A 165 -5.55 25.56 18.05
N ARG A 166 -6.73 24.93 17.97
CA ARG A 166 -8.03 25.63 18.13
C ARG A 166 -8.22 26.17 19.54
N ASP A 167 -7.83 25.42 20.56
CA ASP A 167 -7.98 25.84 21.97
C ASP A 167 -7.07 27.02 22.35
N ARG A 168 -6.08 27.36 21.51
CA ARG A 168 -5.12 28.45 21.73
C ARG A 168 -5.44 29.72 20.94
N ALA A 169 -6.41 29.67 20.04
CA ALA A 169 -6.83 30.78 19.18
C ALA A 169 -8.02 31.51 19.80
#